data_AF-A0A1Y0NFD8-F1
#
_entry.id   AF-A0A1Y0NFD8-F1
#
_cell.length_a   1.000
_cell.length_b   1.000
_cell.length_c   1.000
_cell.angle_alpha   90.00
_cell.angle_beta   90.00
_cell.angle_gamma   90.00
#
_symmetry.space_group_name_H-M   'P 1'
#
loop_
_entity.id
_entity.type
_entity.pdbx_description
1 polymer ?
#
loop_
_entity_poly.entity_id
_entity_poly.type
_entity_poly.pdbx_seq_one_letter_code
_entity_poly.pdbx_strand_id
1 'polypeptide(L)'
;MKERLLQSPDSRISRDGVLILKAQQHRTRELNRQDAYERLRAILEAAAIEPLLRKATRPSYASRVRRREDKAQRSGIKQARSNRGDE
;
A
#
# COMPACT_ATOMS: atom_id res chain seq x y z
N MET A 1 17.03 -4.89 -2.40
CA MET A 1 17.04 -3.77 -3.37
C MET A 1 16.96 -4.25 -4.82
N LYS A 2 17.91 -5.07 -5.30
CA LYS A 2 17.90 -5.63 -6.67
C LYS A 2 16.59 -6.32 -7.04
N GLU A 3 16.08 -7.19 -6.18
CA GLU A 3 14.80 -7.90 -6.39
C GLU A 3 13.59 -6.96 -6.47
N ARG A 4 13.55 -5.94 -5.61
CA ARG A 4 12.48 -4.92 -5.64
C ARG A 4 12.47 -4.12 -6.93
N LEU A 5 13.64 -3.84 -7.48
CA LEU A 5 13.80 -3.20 -8.78
C LEU A 5 13.28 -4.12 -9.89
N LEU A 6 13.66 -5.41 -9.88
CA LEU A 6 13.19 -6.40 -10.85
C LEU A 6 11.69 -6.68 -10.79
N GLN A 7 11.08 -6.56 -9.60
CA GLN A 7 9.64 -6.72 -9.38
C GLN A 7 8.86 -5.41 -9.59
N SER A 8 9.55 -4.30 -9.82
CA SER A 8 8.91 -3.00 -10.08
C SER A 8 8.19 -3.04 -11.44
N PRO A 9 7.01 -2.41 -11.58
CA PRO A 9 6.32 -2.30 -12.87
C PRO A 9 7.00 -1.30 -13.84
N ASP A 10 8.29 -1.01 -13.67
CA ASP A 10 9.02 -0.05 -14.47
C ASP A 10 9.31 -0.62 -15.86
N SER A 11 8.77 0.04 -16.89
CA SER A 11 8.91 -0.37 -18.29
C SER A 11 10.34 -0.30 -18.83
N ARG A 12 11.26 0.34 -18.09
CA ARG A 12 12.67 0.47 -18.47
C ARG A 12 13.49 -0.79 -18.15
N ILE A 13 12.93 -1.74 -17.41
CA ILE A 13 13.60 -2.98 -17.02
C ILE A 13 13.19 -4.09 -17.97
N SER A 14 14.17 -4.65 -18.69
CA SER A 14 13.95 -5.81 -19.56
C SER A 14 13.63 -7.06 -18.73
N ARG A 15 13.04 -8.08 -19.38
CA ARG A 15 12.76 -9.40 -18.78
C ARG A 15 14.03 -10.09 -18.25
N ASP A 16 15.17 -9.79 -18.86
CA ASP A 16 16.49 -10.30 -18.43
C ASP A 16 17.07 -9.53 -17.23
N GLY A 17 16.31 -8.58 -16.66
CA GLY A 17 16.72 -7.78 -15.52
C GLY A 17 17.72 -6.67 -15.84
N VAL A 18 17.77 -6.24 -17.10
CA VAL A 18 18.62 -5.14 -17.57
C VAL A 18 17.84 -3.83 -17.56
N LEU A 19 18.34 -2.82 -16.82
CA LEU A 19 17.78 -1.46 -16.82
C LEU A 19 18.35 -0.67 -18.00
N ILE A 20 17.49 -0.21 -18.90
CA ILE A 20 17.88 0.57 -20.09
C ILE A 20 17.53 2.04 -19.87
N LEU A 21 18.55 2.89 -19.74
CA LEU A 21 18.41 4.35 -19.61
C LEU A 21 18.87 5.04 -20.90
N LYS A 22 18.00 5.89 -21.47
CA LYS A 22 18.34 6.77 -22.59
C LYS A 22 18.45 8.21 -22.09
N ALA A 23 19.62 8.81 -22.26
CA ALA A 23 19.88 10.22 -21.98
C ALA A 23 20.30 10.93 -23.28
N GLN A 24 19.43 11.79 -23.79
CA GLN A 24 19.58 12.48 -25.08
C GLN A 24 19.09 13.94 -25.00
N GLN A 25 19.08 14.53 -23.79
CA GLN A 25 18.54 15.87 -23.56
C GLN A 25 19.53 16.98 -23.90
N HIS A 26 20.82 16.70 -23.87
CA HIS A 26 21.87 17.69 -24.07
C HIS A 26 22.64 17.45 -25.37
N ARG A 27 23.29 18.51 -25.85
CA ARG A 27 24.13 18.47 -27.06
C ARG A 27 25.45 17.72 -26.84
N THR A 28 25.99 17.73 -25.62
CA THR A 28 27.28 17.11 -25.31
C THR A 28 27.11 15.74 -24.65
N ARG A 29 28.01 14.81 -24.96
CA ARG A 29 28.03 13.46 -24.36
C ARG A 29 28.20 13.51 -22.85
N GLU A 30 29.01 14.45 -22.35
CA GLU A 30 29.31 14.56 -20.92
C GLU A 30 28.08 14.93 -20.10
N LEU A 31 27.30 15.91 -20.57
CA LEU A 31 26.05 16.29 -19.91
C LEU A 31 25.02 15.16 -19.96
N ASN A 32 24.90 14.46 -21.09
CA ASN A 32 24.02 13.29 -21.17
C ASN A 32 24.47 12.15 -20.25
N ARG A 33 25.78 11.96 -20.08
CA ARG A 33 26.32 10.97 -19.14
C ARG A 33 25.95 11.32 -17.70
N GLN A 34 26.10 12.60 -17.33
CA GLN A 34 25.75 13.09 -16.02
C GLN A 34 24.24 12.92 -15.73
N ASP A 35 23.38 13.32 -16.68
CA ASP A 35 21.92 13.13 -16.60
C ASP A 35 21.54 11.65 -16.45
N ALA A 36 22.19 10.75 -17.18
CA ALA A 36 21.96 9.30 -17.03
C ALA A 36 22.29 8.81 -15.60
N TYR A 37 23.39 9.28 -15.01
CA TYR A 37 23.77 8.93 -13.64
C TYR A 37 22.80 9.49 -12.61
N GLU A 38 22.35 10.72 -12.77
CA GLU A 38 21.38 11.35 -11.86
C GLU A 38 20.05 10.60 -11.88
N ARG A 39 19.55 10.23 -13.06
CA ARG A 39 18.34 9.40 -13.19
C ARG A 39 18.52 8.01 -12.61
N LEU A 40 19.67 7.38 -12.85
CA LEU A 40 19.99 6.08 -12.25
C LEU A 40 19.94 6.18 -10.72
N ARG A 41 20.59 7.20 -10.15
CA ARG A 41 20.60 7.44 -8.71
C ARG A 41 19.19 7.62 -8.15
N ALA A 42 18.36 8.42 -8.79
CA ALA A 42 16.98 8.62 -8.36
C ALA A 42 16.16 7.32 -8.33
N ILE A 43 16.33 6.46 -9.35
CA ILE A 43 15.66 5.15 -9.41
C ILE A 43 16.15 4.24 -8.27
N LEU A 44 17.46 4.22 -8.03
CA LEU A 44 18.07 3.42 -6.97
C LEU A 44 17.61 3.92 -5.58
N GLU A 45 17.55 5.22 -5.35
CA GLU A 45 17.06 5.81 -4.09
C GLU A 45 15.59 5.46 -3.85
N ALA A 46 14.74 5.55 -4.87
CA ALA A 46 13.33 5.14 -4.76
C ALA A 46 13.19 3.65 -4.44
N ALA A 47 14.01 2.79 -5.07
CA ALA A 47 14.03 1.35 -4.81
C ALA A 47 14.75 0.96 -3.50
N ALA A 48 15.51 1.87 -2.88
CA ALA A 48 16.14 1.66 -1.58
C ALA A 48 15.08 1.73 -0.47
N ILE A 49 14.12 2.65 -0.57
CA ILE A 49 13.05 2.86 0.42
C ILE A 49 12.15 1.62 0.49
N GLU A 50 12.15 0.96 1.65
CA GLU A 50 11.27 -0.19 1.89
C GLU A 50 9.90 0.29 2.36
N PRO A 51 8.79 -0.12 1.70
CA PRO A 51 7.47 0.22 2.17
C PRO A 51 7.23 -0.40 3.55
N LEU A 52 6.79 0.40 4.52
CA LEU A 52 6.44 -0.12 5.83
C LEU A 52 5.27 -1.09 5.70
N LEU A 53 5.43 -2.27 6.28
CA LEU A 53 4.37 -3.27 6.35
C LEU A 53 3.17 -2.69 7.12
N ARG A 54 2.02 -2.59 6.45
CA ARG A 54 0.76 -2.23 7.12
C ARG A 54 0.38 -3.36 8.07
N LYS A 55 0.41 -3.09 9.37
CA LYS A 55 -0.17 -3.97 10.38
C LYS A 55 -1.68 -3.76 10.43
N ALA A 56 -2.46 -4.83 10.27
CA ALA A 56 -3.91 -4.74 10.36
C ALA A 56 -4.33 -4.23 11.75
N THR A 57 -5.19 -3.21 11.78
CA THR A 57 -5.70 -2.68 13.04
C THR A 57 -6.79 -3.59 13.59
N ARG A 58 -6.80 -3.78 14.92
CA ARG A 58 -7.91 -4.46 15.60
C ARG A 58 -9.05 -3.46 15.80
N PRO A 59 -10.33 -3.91 15.85
CA PRO A 59 -11.43 -3.04 16.23
C PRO A 59 -11.17 -2.36 17.58
N SER A 60 -11.53 -1.08 17.70
CA SER A 60 -11.32 -0.33 18.93
C SER A 60 -12.14 -0.91 20.09
N TYR A 61 -11.67 -0.68 21.32
CA TYR A 61 -12.40 -1.11 22.52
C TYR A 61 -13.83 -0.54 22.53
N ALA A 62 -13.99 0.75 22.23
CA ALA A 62 -15.29 1.40 22.14
C ALA A 62 -16.22 0.75 21.10
N SER A 63 -15.69 0.35 19.93
CA SER A 63 -16.48 -0.39 18.93
C SER A 63 -16.96 -1.74 19.45
N ARG A 64 -16.13 -2.46 20.20
CA ARG A 64 -16.50 -3.75 20.81
C ARG A 64 -17.56 -3.58 21.90
N VAL A 65 -17.48 -2.52 22.70
CA VAL A 65 -18.46 -2.19 23.75
C VAL A 65 -19.82 -1.86 23.12
N ARG A 66 -19.88 -0.90 22.19
CA ARG A 66 -21.13 -0.53 21.48
C ARG A 66 -21.79 -1.74 20.82
N ARG A 67 -21.00 -2.60 20.15
CA ARG A 67 -21.52 -3.83 19.53
C ARG A 67 -22.17 -4.80 20.52
N ARG A 68 -21.72 -4.83 21.77
CA ARG A 68 -22.35 -5.64 22.83
C ARG A 68 -23.62 -4.99 23.35
N GLU A 69 -23.59 -3.67 23.56
CA GLU A 69 -24.74 -2.89 24.00
C GLU A 69 -25.89 -2.96 22.97
N ASP A 70 -25.58 -2.73 21.69
CA ASP A 70 -26.53 -2.84 20.58
C ASP A 70 -27.15 -4.24 20.50
N LYS A 71 -26.35 -5.28 20.76
CA LYS A 71 -26.83 -6.67 20.80
C LYS A 71 -27.81 -6.87 21.94
N ALA A 72 -27.52 -6.35 23.14
CA ALA A 72 -28.38 -6.46 24.31
C ALA A 72 -29.69 -5.67 24.13
N GLN A 73 -29.62 -4.45 23.58
CA GLN A 73 -30.81 -3.66 23.27
C GLN A 73 -31.71 -4.37 22.26
N ARG A 74 -31.13 -4.91 21.18
CA ARG A 74 -31.89 -5.66 20.17
C ARG A 74 -32.54 -6.92 20.74
N SER A 75 -31.88 -7.65 21.64
CA SER A 75 -32.50 -8.83 22.27
C SER A 75 -33.69 -8.45 23.14
N GLY A 76 -33.57 -7.37 23.93
CA GLY A 76 -34.68 -6.87 24.74
C GLY A 76 -35.87 -6.42 23.88
N ILE A 77 -35.60 -5.68 22.81
CA ILE A 77 -36.64 -5.28 21.84
C ILE A 77 -37.32 -6.50 21.22
N LYS A 78 -36.58 -7.57 20.88
CA LYS A 78 -37.17 -8.79 20.31
C LYS A 78 -38.06 -9.53 21.31
N GLN A 79 -37.62 -9.67 22.56
CA GLN A 79 -38.41 -10.30 23.63
C GLN A 79 -39.72 -9.55 23.90
N ALA A 80 -39.65 -8.22 23.98
CA ALA A 80 -40.84 -7.37 24.17
C ALA A 80 -41.84 -7.45 23.01
N ARG A 81 -41.40 -7.85 21.80
CA ARG A 81 -42.30 -8.09 20.65
C ARG A 81 -42.95 -9.47 20.70
N SER A 82 -42.22 -10.51 21.11
CA SER A 82 -42.76 -11.88 21.16
C SER A 82 -43.81 -12.05 22.25
N ASN A 83 -43.66 -11.36 23.39
CA ASN A 83 -44.59 -11.48 24.52
C ASN A 83 -45.94 -10.79 24.34
N ARG A 84 -46.21 -10.15 23.19
CA ARG A 84 -47.50 -9.45 22.96
C ARG A 84 -48.61 -10.35 22.40
N GLY A 85 -48.37 -11.66 22.30
CA GLY A 85 -49.33 -12.63 21.75
C GLY A 85 -49.71 -13.79 22.66
N ASP A 86 -49.24 -13.81 23.91
CA ASP A 86 -49.53 -14.87 24.90
C ASP A 86 -50.37 -14.32 26.08
N GLU A 87 -51.46 -13.60 25.79
CA GLU A 87 -52.58 -13.32 26.72
C GLU A 87 -53.91 -13.26 25.94
#